data_AF-A0A2J0Z8F3-F1
#
_entry.id   AF-A0A2J0Z8F3-F1
#
_cell.length_a   1.000
_cell.length_b   1.000
_cell.length_c   1.000
_cell.angle_alpha   90.00
_cell.angle_beta   90.00
_cell.angle_gamma   90.00
#
_symmetry.space_group_name_H-M   'P 1'
#
loop_
_entity.id
_entity.type
_entity.pdbx_description
1 polymer ?
#
loop_
_entity_poly.entity_id
_entity_poly.type
_entity_poly.pdbx_seq_one_letter_code
_entity_poly.pdbx_strand_id
1 'polypeptide(L)'
;MVDMIGLLSTLWEVRRYAIGAVGGLLLFSALNALLWLPEAREEGRELERAAALKRSIEIIQERGRTNAEINALDDAGLCRELGGMFEDGQCR
;
A
#
# COMPACT_ATOMS: atom_id res chain seq x y z
N MET A 1 -31.27 -57.07 1.80
CA MET A 1 -29.95 -57.74 1.72
C MET A 1 -29.14 -56.93 0.72
N VAL A 2 -28.26 -56.03 1.20
CA VAL A 2 -27.43 -55.22 0.29
C VAL A 2 -26.28 -56.10 -0.16
N ASP A 3 -26.17 -56.32 -1.47
CA ASP A 3 -25.19 -57.22 -2.05
C ASP A 3 -23.76 -56.65 -1.89
N MET A 4 -22.81 -57.48 -1.49
CA MET A 4 -21.43 -57.08 -1.19
C MET A 4 -20.75 -56.39 -2.40
N ILE A 5 -21.16 -56.79 -3.60
CA ILE A 5 -20.69 -56.25 -4.89
C ILE A 5 -21.20 -54.82 -5.12
N GLY A 6 -22.43 -54.50 -4.69
CA GLY A 6 -23.00 -53.15 -4.82
C GLY A 6 -22.34 -52.12 -3.90
N LEU A 7 -21.80 -52.56 -2.77
CA LEU A 7 -21.08 -51.70 -1.83
C LEU A 7 -19.67 -51.35 -2.35
N LEU A 8 -19.03 -52.28 -3.06
CA LEU A 8 -17.70 -52.07 -3.64
C LEU A 8 -17.75 -51.09 -4.84
N SER A 9 -18.75 -51.22 -5.71
CA SER A 9 -18.91 -50.37 -6.88
C SER A 9 -19.22 -48.92 -6.50
N THR A 10 -20.10 -48.72 -5.51
CA THR A 10 -20.43 -47.38 -4.98
C THR A 10 -19.23 -46.69 -4.35
N LEU A 11 -18.40 -47.41 -3.58
CA LEU A 11 -17.15 -46.87 -3.03
C LEU A 11 -16.16 -46.43 -4.12
N TRP A 12 -16.09 -47.18 -5.22
CA TRP A 12 -15.17 -46.89 -6.33
C TRP A 12 -15.61 -45.69 -7.18
N GLU A 13 -16.92 -45.48 -7.34
CA GLU A 13 -17.50 -44.27 -7.94
C GLU A 13 -17.23 -43.04 -7.03
N VAL A 14 -17.56 -43.14 -5.74
CA VAL A 14 -17.37 -42.04 -4.78
C VAL A 14 -15.90 -41.59 -4.70
N ARG A 15 -14.96 -42.54 -4.72
CA ARG A 15 -13.52 -42.24 -4.73
C ARG A 15 -13.09 -41.46 -5.98
N ARG A 16 -13.64 -41.78 -7.16
CA ARG A 16 -13.35 -41.04 -8.40
C ARG A 16 -13.87 -39.61 -8.32
N TYR A 17 -15.08 -39.41 -7.81
CA TYR A 17 -15.64 -38.07 -7.60
C TYR A 17 -14.85 -37.26 -6.57
N ALA A 18 -14.44 -37.89 -5.46
CA ALA A 18 -13.64 -37.22 -4.43
C ALA A 18 -12.28 -36.74 -4.98
N ILE A 19 -11.58 -37.58 -5.76
CA ILE A 19 -10.31 -37.19 -6.40
C ILE A 19 -10.52 -36.07 -7.42
N GLY A 20 -11.57 -36.15 -8.24
CA GLY A 20 -11.91 -35.11 -9.20
C GLY A 20 -12.24 -33.78 -8.53
N ALA A 21 -13.01 -33.80 -7.44
CA ALA A 21 -13.38 -32.60 -6.69
C ALA A 21 -12.17 -31.93 -6.03
N VAL A 22 -11.31 -32.72 -5.36
CA VAL A 22 -10.08 -32.19 -4.74
C VAL A 22 -9.12 -31.67 -5.81
N GLY A 23 -8.93 -32.41 -6.90
CA GLY A 23 -8.08 -31.99 -8.01
C GLY A 23 -8.58 -30.70 -8.66
N GLY A 24 -9.88 -30.60 -8.93
CA GLY A 24 -10.51 -29.41 -9.49
C GLY A 24 -10.40 -28.19 -8.57
N LEU A 25 -10.62 -28.37 -7.27
CA LEU A 25 -10.45 -27.30 -6.28
C LEU A 25 -9.01 -26.79 -6.26
N LEU A 26 -8.03 -27.69 -6.17
CA LEU A 26 -6.60 -27.33 -6.12
C LEU A 26 -6.15 -26.61 -7.40
N LEU A 27 -6.56 -27.10 -8.57
CA LEU A 27 -6.27 -26.47 -9.86
C LEU A 27 -6.89 -25.07 -9.94
N PHE A 28 -8.17 -24.95 -9.59
CA PHE A 28 -8.87 -23.66 -9.59
C PHE A 28 -8.20 -22.67 -8.63
N SER A 29 -7.89 -23.09 -7.40
CA SER A 29 -7.21 -22.24 -6.42
C SER A 29 -5.83 -21.80 -6.90
N ALA A 30 -5.04 -22.69 -7.51
CA ALA A 30 -3.71 -22.35 -8.02
C ALA A 30 -3.77 -21.38 -9.20
N LEU A 31 -4.68 -21.61 -10.15
CA LEU A 31 -4.90 -20.70 -11.28
C LEU A 31 -5.40 -19.34 -10.83
N ASN A 32 -6.38 -19.31 -9.92
CA ASN A 32 -6.91 -18.07 -9.37
C ASN A 32 -5.82 -17.28 -8.64
N ALA A 33 -5.01 -17.94 -7.81
CA ALA A 33 -3.86 -17.31 -7.17
C ALA A 33 -2.91 -16.74 -8.23
N LEU A 34 -2.45 -17.55 -9.19
CA LEU A 34 -1.48 -17.09 -10.18
C LEU A 34 -1.98 -15.89 -11.01
N LEU A 35 -3.27 -15.86 -11.36
CA LEU A 35 -3.89 -14.78 -12.12
C LEU A 35 -4.15 -13.52 -11.28
N TRP A 36 -4.52 -13.64 -10.00
CA TRP A 36 -4.81 -12.50 -9.13
C TRP A 36 -3.59 -11.93 -8.40
N LEU A 37 -2.52 -12.73 -8.25
CA LEU A 37 -1.26 -12.27 -7.66
C LEU A 37 -0.68 -10.99 -8.32
N PRO A 38 -0.63 -10.84 -9.65
CA PRO A 38 -0.11 -9.62 -10.27
C PRO A 38 -0.99 -8.39 -10.01
N GLU A 39 -2.32 -8.54 -10.09
CA GLU A 39 -3.28 -7.45 -9.86
C GLU A 39 -3.16 -6.91 -8.42
N ALA A 40 -3.15 -7.80 -7.42
CA ALA A 40 -3.00 -7.43 -6.01
C ALA A 40 -1.63 -6.80 -5.69
N ARG A 41 -0.58 -7.20 -6.42
CA ARG A 41 0.76 -6.59 -6.31
C ARG A 41 0.81 -5.19 -6.92
N GLU A 42 -0.02 -4.89 -7.91
CA GLU A 42 -0.10 -3.56 -8.51
C GLU A 42 -0.87 -2.60 -7.62
N GLU A 43 -2.05 -2.99 -7.14
CA GLU A 43 -2.85 -2.17 -6.22
C GLU A 43 -2.09 -1.83 -4.93
N GLY A 44 -1.35 -2.80 -4.35
CA GLY A 44 -0.50 -2.55 -3.19
C GLY A 44 0.62 -1.54 -3.47
N ARG A 45 1.23 -1.56 -4.66
CA ARG A 45 2.29 -0.61 -5.03
C ARG A 45 1.75 0.79 -5.28
N GLU A 46 0.54 0.93 -5.80
CA GLU A 46 -0.11 2.23 -5.98
C GLU A 46 -0.49 2.88 -4.65
N LEU A 47 -1.00 2.08 -3.70
CA LEU A 47 -1.30 2.54 -2.34
C LEU A 47 -0.03 3.01 -1.61
N GLU A 48 1.08 2.29 -1.74
CA GLU A 48 2.38 2.70 -1.16
C GLU A 48 2.93 3.98 -1.80
N ARG A 49 2.80 4.13 -3.13
CA ARG A 49 3.19 5.36 -3.82
C ARG A 49 2.34 6.56 -3.40
N ALA A 50 1.02 6.36 -3.23
CA ALA A 50 0.11 7.39 -2.74
C ALA A 50 0.43 7.80 -1.29
N ALA A 51 0.78 6.84 -0.43
CA ALA A 51 1.20 7.10 0.94
C ALA A 51 2.53 7.89 1.01
N ALA A 52 3.50 7.52 0.17
CA ALA A 52 4.78 8.22 0.06
C ALA A 52 4.61 9.66 -0.48
N LEU A 53 3.74 9.85 -1.49
CA LEU A 53 3.41 11.17 -2.02
C LEU A 53 2.74 12.05 -0.96
N LYS A 54 1.81 11.50 -0.18
CA LYS A 54 1.12 12.22 0.90
C LYS A 54 2.10 12.75 1.96
N ARG A 55 3.04 11.92 2.42
CA ARG A 55 4.11 12.38 3.34
C ARG A 55 4.97 13.50 2.74
N SER A 56 5.27 13.42 1.46
CA SER A 56 6.08 14.43 0.78
C SER A 56 5.34 15.77 0.68
N ILE A 57 4.04 15.74 0.40
CA ILE A 57 3.17 16.94 0.36
C ILE A 57 3.08 17.58 1.75
N GLU A 58 2.96 16.79 2.82
CA GLU A 58 2.89 17.27 4.20
C GLU A 58 4.17 18.02 4.59
N ILE A 59 5.35 17.46 4.28
CA ILE A 59 6.65 18.11 4.52
C ILE A 59 6.79 19.42 3.71
N ILE A 60 6.31 19.44 2.47
CA ILE A 60 6.34 20.65 1.62
C ILE A 60 5.40 21.72 2.16
N GLN A 61 4.21 21.35 2.64
CA GLN A 61 3.28 22.29 3.26
C GLN A 61 3.82 22.86 4.57
N GLU A 62 4.47 22.03 5.38
CA GLU A 62 5.06 22.45 6.64
C GLU A 62 6.21 23.44 6.40
N ARG A 63 7.11 23.13 5.46
CA ARG A 63 8.14 24.09 5.03
C ARG A 63 7.55 25.34 4.37
N GLY A 64 6.46 25.21 3.61
CA GLY A 64 5.77 26.33 2.98
C GLY A 64 5.18 27.30 4.00
N ARG A 65 4.56 26.79 5.07
CA ARG A 65 4.09 27.62 6.20
C ARG A 65 5.24 28.29 6.93
N THR A 66 6.29 27.54 7.26
CA THR A 66 7.48 28.12 7.89
C THR A 66 8.14 29.17 7.01
N ASN A 67 8.21 28.98 5.69
CA ASN A 67 8.82 29.95 4.78
C ASN A 67 7.94 31.19 4.55
N ALA A 68 6.62 31.06 4.71
CA ALA A 68 5.70 32.18 4.71
C ALA A 68 5.75 32.97 6.03
N GLU A 69 5.91 32.30 7.18
CA GLU A 69 6.17 32.94 8.47
C GLU A 69 7.55 33.62 8.51
N ILE A 70 8.60 32.99 7.95
CA ILE A 70 9.94 33.59 7.84
C ILE A 70 9.95 34.77 6.85
N ASN A 71 9.28 34.67 5.69
CA ASN A 71 9.12 35.84 4.80
C ASN A 71 8.25 36.94 5.41
N ALA A 72 7.38 36.62 6.38
CA ALA A 72 6.62 37.62 7.11
C ALA A 72 7.46 38.29 8.22
N LEU A 73 8.57 37.68 8.66
CA LEU A 73 9.62 38.38 9.39
C LEU A 73 10.46 39.20 8.40
N ASP A 74 10.05 40.45 8.23
CA ASP A 74 10.79 41.50 7.51
C ASP A 74 12.29 41.49 7.85
N ASP A 75 13.18 41.81 6.90
CA ASP A 75 14.64 41.66 7.01
C ASP A 75 15.22 42.34 8.28
N ALA A 76 14.58 43.43 8.72
CA ALA A 76 14.90 44.15 9.95
C ALA A 76 14.51 43.40 11.25
N GLY A 77 13.48 42.54 11.19
CA GLY A 77 13.08 41.63 12.28
C GLY A 77 14.06 40.47 12.42
N LEU A 78 14.46 39.86 11.31
CA LEU A 78 15.43 38.78 11.28
C LEU A 78 16.81 39.25 11.80
N CYS A 79 17.24 40.46 11.41
CA CYS A 79 18.49 41.04 11.89
C CYS A 79 18.52 41.22 13.42
N ARG A 80 17.40 41.63 14.02
CA ARG A 80 17.28 41.83 15.47
C ARG A 80 17.28 40.53 16.26
N GLU A 81 16.62 39.48 15.75
CA GLU A 81 16.65 38.12 16.33
C GLU A 81 18.06 37.53 16.34
N LEU A 82 18.85 37.80 15.30
CA LEU A 82 20.24 37.37 15.18
C LEU A 82 21.22 38.20 16.03
N GLY A 83 20.73 39.22 16.76
CA GLY A 83 21.54 40.06 17.65
C GLY A 83 22.25 41.23 16.96
N GLY A 84 21.92 41.51 15.70
CA GLY A 84 22.45 42.64 14.92
C GLY A 84 21.55 43.88 14.95
N MET A 85 22.07 44.99 14.44
CA MET A 85 21.34 46.24 14.23
C MET A 85 21.09 46.48 12.74
N PHE A 86 19.85 46.81 12.39
CA PHE A 86 19.45 47.09 11.01
C PHE A 86 19.62 48.58 10.70
N GLU A 87 20.64 48.94 9.92
CA GLU A 87 20.93 50.32 9.48
C GLU A 87 21.17 50.36 7.96
N ASP A 88 20.62 51.37 7.28
CA ASP A 88 20.75 51.59 5.82
C ASP A 88 20.39 50.37 4.94
N GLY A 89 19.43 49.55 5.39
CA GLY A 89 19.00 48.35 4.67
C GLY A 89 19.96 47.16 4.77
N GLN A 90 20.92 47.19 5.71
CA GLN A 90 21.87 46.10 5.96
C GLN A 90 21.89 45.73 7.45
N CYS A 91 22.14 44.45 7.73
CA CYS A 91 22.32 43.94 9.09
C CYS A 91 23.81 44.03 9.50
N ARG A 92 24.12 44.74 10.59
CA ARG A 92 25.47 44.86 11.18
C ARG A 92 25.57 44.25 12.56
#